data_AF-A0A1J1HII7-F1
#
_entry.id   AF-A0A1J1HII7-F1
#
_cell.length_a   1.000
_cell.length_b   1.000
_cell.length_c   1.000
_cell.angle_alpha   90.00
_cell.angle_beta   90.00
_cell.angle_gamma   90.00
#
_symmetry.space_group_name_H-M   'P 1'
#
loop_
_entity.id
_entity.type
_entity.pdbx_description
1 polymer ?
#
loop_
_entity_poly.entity_id
_entity_poly.type
_entity_poly.pdbx_seq_one_letter_code
_entity_poly.pdbx_strand_id
1 'polypeptide(L)'
;MRIVEAIQFTFRQVANNFTKVFKKLVPHGSGHLVLRTSKDHNGDNGEGEVSTSDDFTGIGIRVSFTGGDAEMREMNQLSGGQKSLVALALIFAIQKCDPAPFYLFDEIDQALDAQHR
;
A
#
# COMPACT_ATOMS: atom_id res chain seq x y z
N MET A 1 -7.03 19.04 14.00
CA MET A 1 -5.87 18.37 14.64
C MET A 1 -6.11 16.89 14.91
N ARG A 2 -7.00 16.47 15.82
CA ARG A 2 -7.21 15.04 16.17
C ARG A 2 -7.44 14.08 14.99
N ILE A 3 -8.22 14.47 13.98
CA ILE A 3 -8.51 13.62 12.81
C ILE A 3 -7.26 13.42 11.94
N VAL A 4 -6.49 14.49 11.70
CA VAL A 4 -5.24 14.43 10.92
C VAL A 4 -4.22 13.52 11.60
N GLU A 5 -4.06 13.66 12.91
CA GLU A 5 -3.19 12.79 13.71
C GLU A 5 -3.62 11.32 13.66
N ALA A 6 -4.93 11.05 13.78
CA ALA A 6 -5.47 9.71 13.69
C ALA A 6 -5.24 9.08 12.30
N ILE A 7 -5.47 9.84 11.22
CA ILE A 7 -5.19 9.39 9.85
C ILE A 7 -3.71 9.05 9.70
N GLN A 8 -2.80 9.95 10.08
CA GLN A 8 -1.36 9.71 9.98
C GLN A 8 -0.89 8.53 10.85
N PHE A 9 -1.44 8.39 12.04
CA PHE A 9 -1.15 7.28 12.94
C PHE A 9 -1.55 5.95 12.30
N THR A 10 -2.81 5.81 11.88
CA THR A 10 -3.31 4.59 11.25
C THR A 10 -2.58 4.29 9.94
N PHE A 11 -2.35 5.31 9.11
CA PHE A 11 -1.61 5.16 7.86
C PHE A 11 -0.20 4.60 8.11
N ARG A 12 0.55 5.12 9.09
CA ARG A 12 1.89 4.61 9.43
C ARG A 12 1.85 3.15 9.85
N GLN A 13 0.85 2.74 10.64
CA GLN A 13 0.72 1.34 11.05
C GLN A 13 0.44 0.42 9.86
N VAL A 14 -0.53 0.78 9.02
CA VAL A 14 -0.88 0.01 7.82
C VAL A 14 0.29 -0.04 6.83
N ALA A 15 0.98 1.08 6.59
CA ALA A 15 2.15 1.14 5.70
C ALA A 15 3.28 0.21 6.17
N ASN A 16 3.60 0.22 7.47
CA ASN A 16 4.61 -0.66 8.03
C ASN A 16 4.22 -2.14 7.90
N ASN A 17 2.95 -2.47 8.13
CA ASN A 17 2.45 -3.83 7.96
C ASN A 17 2.46 -4.24 6.48
N PHE A 18 2.13 -3.34 5.56
CA PHE A 18 2.16 -3.58 4.12
C PHE A 18 3.55 -3.95 3.64
N THR A 19 4.59 -3.18 4.00
CA THR A 19 5.97 -3.50 3.63
C THR A 19 6.39 -4.89 4.14
N LYS A 20 6.03 -5.22 5.39
CA LYS A 20 6.33 -6.53 5.98
C LYS A 20 5.60 -7.68 5.30
N VAL A 21 4.31 -7.52 5.01
CA VAL A 21 3.49 -8.54 4.34
C VAL A 21 3.96 -8.72 2.90
N PHE A 22 4.13 -7.63 2.16
CA PHE A 22 4.58 -7.67 0.77
C PHE A 22 5.94 -8.36 0.65
N LYS A 23 6.89 -8.07 1.56
CA LYS A 23 8.19 -8.74 1.59
C LYS A 23 8.10 -10.25 1.86
N LYS A 24 7.08 -10.71 2.60
CA LYS A 24 6.83 -12.14 2.81
C LYS A 24 6.24 -12.81 1.58
N LEU A 25 5.33 -12.14 0.88
CA LEU A 25 4.69 -12.65 -0.34
C LEU A 25 5.64 -12.60 -1.55
N VAL A 26 6.49 -11.58 -1.62
CA VAL A 26 7.49 -11.38 -2.68
C VAL A 26 8.87 -11.20 -2.04
N PRO A 27 9.60 -12.28 -1.74
CA PRO A 27 10.88 -12.21 -1.02
C PRO A 27 11.92 -11.31 -1.68
N HIS A 28 11.93 -11.27 -3.02
CA HIS A 28 12.83 -10.40 -3.79
C HIS A 28 12.29 -8.98 -3.97
N GLY A 29 11.01 -8.73 -3.71
CA GLY A 29 10.39 -7.44 -3.94
C GLY A 29 10.47 -6.46 -2.76
N SER A 30 9.90 -5.29 -2.98
CA SER A 30 9.65 -4.26 -1.96
C SER A 30 8.37 -3.51 -2.28
N GLY A 31 7.61 -3.12 -1.26
CA GLY A 31 6.35 -2.39 -1.42
C GLY A 31 6.18 -1.31 -0.37
N HIS A 32 5.72 -0.14 -0.79
CA HIS A 32 5.50 1.02 0.06
C HIS A 32 4.17 1.70 -0.25
N LEU A 33 3.48 2.13 0.80
CA LEU A 33 2.33 3.01 0.69
C LEU A 33 2.79 4.47 0.82
N VAL A 34 2.19 5.35 0.02
CA VAL A 34 2.46 6.79 0.03
C VAL A 34 1.15 7.51 0.26
N LEU A 35 1.08 8.34 1.30
CA LEU A 35 -0.09 9.18 1.53
C LEU A 35 0.00 10.37 0.56
N ARG A 36 -1.01 10.54 -0.29
CA ARG A 36 -1.05 11.63 -1.28
C ARG A 36 -1.78 12.83 -0.70
N THR A 37 -1.27 14.01 -1.02
CA THR A 37 -1.89 15.28 -0.62
C THR A 37 -2.20 16.14 -1.83
N SER A 38 -3.07 17.14 -1.65
CA SER A 38 -3.41 18.14 -2.67
C SER A 38 -2.18 18.91 -3.17
N LYS A 39 -1.12 18.99 -2.35
CA LYS A 39 0.14 19.67 -2.67
C LYS A 39 1.05 18.86 -3.61
N ASP A 40 0.93 17.53 -3.64
CA ASP A 40 1.70 16.67 -4.56
C ASP A 40 1.42 16.98 -6.04
N HIS A 41 0.22 17.51 -6.35
CA HIS A 41 -0.17 17.86 -7.72
C HIS A 41 0.39 19.20 -8.19
N ASN A 42 0.79 20.09 -7.27
CA ASN A 42 1.27 21.44 -7.62
C ASN A 42 2.78 21.52 -7.82
N GLY A 43 3.52 20.41 -7.68
CA GLY A 43 4.99 20.38 -7.84
C GLY A 43 5.75 21.18 -6.77
N ASP A 44 5.06 21.58 -5.70
CA ASP A 44 5.64 22.29 -4.57
C ASP A 44 6.19 21.26 -3.57
N ASN A 45 7.51 21.07 -3.56
CA ASN A 45 8.22 20.23 -2.59
C ASN A 45 8.31 20.90 -1.20
N GLY A 46 7.43 21.86 -0.90
CA GLY A 46 7.36 22.47 0.41
C GLY A 46 6.89 21.45 1.45
N GLU A 47 7.64 21.30 2.53
CA GLU A 47 7.25 20.62 3.77
C GLU A 47 6.11 21.39 4.48
N GLY A 48 5.02 21.65 3.75
CA GLY A 48 3.88 22.41 4.24
C GLY A 48 3.02 21.51 5.11
N GLU A 49 2.99 21.83 6.40
CA GLU A 49 2.18 21.15 7.42
C GLU A 49 0.76 20.83 6.92
N VAL A 50 0.39 19.55 6.96
CA VAL A 50 -0.98 19.11 6.66
C VAL A 50 -1.89 19.65 7.75
N SER A 51 -2.74 20.60 7.39
CA SER A 51 -3.48 21.41 8.37
C SER A 51 -4.90 20.87 8.56
N THR A 52 -5.49 20.33 7.50
CA THR A 52 -6.86 19.81 7.50
C THR A 52 -6.92 18.40 6.91
N SER A 53 -8.02 17.68 7.15
CA SER A 53 -8.25 16.37 6.54
C SER A 53 -8.46 16.46 5.02
N ASP A 54 -8.89 17.62 4.52
CA ASP A 54 -9.24 17.82 3.12
C ASP A 54 -7.99 17.95 2.24
N ASP A 55 -6.83 18.13 2.85
CA ASP A 55 -5.54 18.11 2.18
C ASP A 55 -5.15 16.70 1.69
N PHE A 56 -5.76 15.64 2.24
CA PHE A 56 -5.49 14.26 1.80
C PHE A 56 -6.30 13.92 0.55
N THR A 57 -5.63 13.53 -0.53
CA THR A 57 -6.28 13.21 -1.80
C THR A 57 -6.38 11.71 -2.08
N GLY A 58 -5.56 10.90 -1.41
CA GLY A 58 -5.62 9.45 -1.56
C GLY A 58 -4.35 8.73 -1.09
N ILE A 59 -4.20 7.49 -1.53
CA ILE A 59 -3.05 6.63 -1.21
C ILE A 59 -2.44 6.12 -2.51
N GLY A 60 -1.16 6.38 -2.71
CA GLY A 60 -0.34 5.78 -3.74
C GLY A 60 0.28 4.46 -3.27
N ILE A 61 0.45 3.53 -4.19
CA ILE A 61 1.16 2.27 -3.96
C ILE A 61 2.34 2.20 -4.91
N ARG A 62 3.55 2.02 -4.36
CA ARG A 62 4.79 1.86 -5.13
C ARG A 62 5.40 0.51 -4.79
N VAL A 63 5.60 -0.31 -5.82
CA VAL A 63 6.09 -1.68 -5.63
C VAL A 63 7.17 -2.02 -6.66
N SER A 64 8.08 -2.88 -6.24
CA SER A 64 9.04 -3.55 -7.10
C SER A 64 8.96 -5.05 -6.84
N PHE A 65 8.82 -5.84 -7.90
CA PHE A 65 8.75 -7.31 -7.83
C PHE A 65 10.12 -7.97 -7.98
N THR A 66 11.13 -7.20 -8.41
CA THR A 66 12.51 -7.63 -8.60
C THR A 66 13.40 -6.94 -7.56
N GLY A 67 14.33 -7.67 -6.96
CA GLY A 67 15.23 -7.09 -5.94
C GLY A 67 16.27 -6.15 -6.54
N GLY A 68 16.87 -5.28 -5.70
CA GLY A 68 17.92 -4.33 -6.06
C GLY A 68 17.42 -2.92 -6.40
N ASP A 69 18.18 -2.16 -7.19
CA ASP A 69 17.85 -0.82 -7.74
C ASP A 69 16.74 -0.85 -8.81
N ALA A 70 15.91 -1.90 -8.78
CA ALA A 70 14.82 -2.04 -9.72
C ALA A 70 13.79 -0.92 -9.53
N GLU A 71 13.39 -0.32 -10.65
CA GLU A 71 12.51 0.83 -10.67
C GLU A 71 11.16 0.51 -10.02
N MET A 72 10.78 1.31 -9.02
CA MET A 72 9.48 1.19 -8.38
C MET A 72 8.38 1.55 -9.36
N ARG A 73 7.47 0.60 -9.59
CA ARG A 73 6.34 0.75 -10.50
C ARG A 73 5.11 1.22 -9.75
N GLU A 74 4.31 2.04 -10.43
CA GLU A 74 2.97 2.39 -9.99
C GLU A 74 1.97 1.29 -10.35
N MET A 75 0.83 1.26 -9.66
CA MET A 75 -0.22 0.25 -9.81
C MET A 75 -0.65 0.04 -11.28
N ASN A 76 -0.71 1.12 -12.07
CA ASN A 76 -1.15 1.07 -13.47
C ASN A 76 -0.20 0.27 -14.38
N GLN A 77 1.08 0.13 -14.00
CA GLN A 77 2.12 -0.54 -14.78
C GLN A 77 2.25 -2.04 -14.45
N LEU A 78 1.41 -2.57 -13.56
CA LEU A 78 1.47 -3.95 -13.09
C LEU A 78 0.56 -4.89 -13.91
N SER A 79 0.95 -6.16 -14.01
CA SER A 79 0.08 -7.21 -14.58
C SER A 79 -1.13 -7.51 -13.67
N GLY A 80 -2.14 -8.21 -14.19
CA GLY A 80 -3.33 -8.59 -13.41
C GLY A 80 -2.98 -9.37 -12.13
N GLY A 81 -2.17 -10.42 -12.25
CA GLY A 81 -1.75 -11.21 -11.08
C GLY A 81 -0.89 -10.43 -10.08
N GLN A 82 -0.05 -9.51 -10.56
CA GLN A 82 0.71 -8.60 -9.70
C GLN A 82 -0.21 -7.66 -8.92
N LYS A 83 -1.25 -7.11 -9.56
CA LYS A 83 -2.27 -6.28 -8.89
C LYS A 83 -3.01 -7.08 -7.82
N SER A 84 -3.38 -8.32 -8.10
CA SER A 84 -4.04 -9.21 -7.13
C SER A 84 -3.16 -9.49 -5.91
N LEU A 85 -1.86 -9.74 -6.13
CA LEU A 85 -0.92 -9.93 -5.02
C LEU A 85 -0.74 -8.66 -4.17
N VAL A 86 -0.67 -7.49 -4.80
CA VAL A 86 -0.62 -6.20 -4.11
C VAL A 86 -1.88 -5.97 -3.28
N ALA A 87 -3.06 -6.28 -3.83
CA ALA A 87 -4.33 -6.17 -3.12
C ALA A 87 -4.38 -7.09 -1.90
N LEU A 88 -3.98 -8.35 -2.04
CA LEU A 88 -3.88 -9.29 -0.92
C LEU A 88 -2.90 -8.79 0.16
N ALA A 89 -1.74 -8.26 -0.24
CA ALA A 89 -0.79 -7.69 0.69
C ALA A 89 -1.39 -6.52 1.49
N LEU A 90 -2.20 -5.69 0.85
CA LEU A 90 -2.90 -4.58 1.49
C LEU A 90 -3.99 -5.07 2.48
N ILE A 91 -4.80 -6.04 2.08
CA ILE A 91 -5.84 -6.61 2.96
C ILE A 91 -5.21 -7.21 4.23
N PHE A 92 -4.15 -8.01 4.08
CA PHE A 92 -3.42 -8.56 5.22
C PHE A 92 -2.72 -7.50 6.07
N ALA A 93 -2.27 -6.39 5.47
CA ALA A 93 -1.69 -5.28 6.22
C ALA A 93 -2.72 -4.58 7.11
N ILE A 94 -3.93 -4.39 6.59
CA ILE A 94 -5.08 -3.84 7.33
C ILE A 94 -5.47 -4.81 8.46
N GLN A 95 -5.62 -6.10 8.16
CA GLN A 95 -5.93 -7.13 9.16
C GLN A 95 -4.94 -7.16 10.31
N LYS A 96 -3.64 -6.92 10.04
CA LYS A 96 -2.62 -6.84 11.09
C LYS A 96 -2.71 -5.59 11.95
N CYS A 97 -3.27 -4.51 11.43
CA CYS A 97 -3.44 -3.26 12.15
C CYS A 97 -4.72 -3.28 13.00
N ASP A 98 -5.81 -3.78 12.41
CA ASP A 98 -7.13 -3.84 13.03
C ASP A 98 -7.85 -5.12 12.56
N PRO A 99 -7.75 -6.22 13.35
CA PRO A 99 -8.29 -7.51 12.95
C PRO A 99 -9.82 -7.54 13.06
N ALA A 100 -10.48 -7.94 11.99
CA ALA A 100 -11.91 -8.19 11.92
C ALA A 100 -12.25 -9.60 12.48
N PRO A 101 -13.49 -9.82 12.94
CA PRO A 101 -13.90 -11.11 13.51
C PRO A 101 -13.88 -12.27 12.50
N PHE A 102 -14.04 -11.99 11.20
CA PHE A 102 -13.90 -12.98 10.13
C PHE A 102 -13.53 -12.32 8.81
N TYR A 103 -12.97 -13.12 7.89
CA TYR A 103 -12.65 -12.74 6.52
C TYR A 103 -13.13 -13.85 5.58
N LEU A 104 -13.83 -13.47 4.52
CA LEU A 104 -14.24 -14.38 3.45
C LEU A 104 -13.54 -13.95 2.17
N PHE A 105 -12.76 -14.87 1.60
CA PHE A 105 -12.07 -14.67 0.33
C PHE A 105 -12.69 -15.59 -0.70
N ASP A 106 -13.15 -15.01 -1.81
CA ASP A 106 -13.72 -15.76 -2.93
C ASP A 106 -12.78 -15.65 -4.14
N GLU A 107 -12.52 -16.78 -4.79
CA GLU A 107 -11.70 -16.92 -6.00
C GLU A 107 -10.32 -16.20 -5.99
N ILE A 108 -9.71 -15.99 -4.82
CA ILE A 108 -8.43 -15.26 -4.70
C ILE A 108 -7.26 -15.93 -5.41
N ASP A 109 -7.37 -17.22 -5.69
CA ASP A 109 -6.33 -18.06 -6.30
C ASP A 109 -6.38 -18.05 -7.83
N GLN A 110 -7.48 -17.61 -8.46
CA GLN A 110 -7.60 -17.59 -9.93
C GLN A 110 -6.59 -16.64 -10.60
N ALA A 111 -6.22 -15.56 -9.92
CA ALA A 111 -5.28 -14.56 -10.42
C ALA A 111 -3.83 -14.79 -9.94
N LEU A 112 -3.61 -15.80 -9.08
CA LEU A 112 -2.29 -16.13 -8.56
C LEU A 112 -1.67 -17.22 -9.45
N ASP A 113 -0.43 -16.99 -9.88
CA ASP A 113 0.33 -17.98 -10.65
C ASP A 113 0.57 -19.24 -9.80
N ALA A 114 0.81 -20.40 -10.41
CA ALA A 114 0.91 -21.69 -9.71
C ALA A 114 1.98 -21.71 -8.59
N GLN A 115 2.96 -20.81 -8.66
CA GLN A 115 4.02 -20.63 -7.67
C GLN A 115 3.61 -19.76 -6.46
N HIS A 116 2.48 -19.05 -6.55
CA HIS A 116 1.89 -18.18 -5.52
C HIS A 116 0.50 -18.66 -5.07
N ARG A 117 0.06 -19.83 -5.54
CA ARG A 117 -1.19 -20.48 -5.16
C ARG A 117 -1.07 -21.17 -3.80
#